data_AF-A0A1F7RVE5-F1
#
_entry.id   AF-A0A1F7RVE5-F1
#
_cell.length_a   1.000
_cell.length_b   1.000
_cell.length_c   1.000
_cell.angle_alpha   90.00
_cell.angle_beta   90.00
_cell.angle_gamma   90.00
#
_symmetry.space_group_name_H-M   'P 1'
#
loop_
_entity.id
_entity.type
_entity.pdbx_description
1 polymer ?
#
loop_
_entity_poly.entity_id
_entity_poly.type
_entity_poly.pdbx_seq_one_letter_code
_entity_poly.pdbx_strand_id
1 'polypeptide(L)'
;MENHQKEKYIDEQGKKQRWEYHVKIVAAPLNATKTGGVWYAADGTEIGEVIFDEFAIVQQTLHDTGEKIHYKYVSPYAHGFGKFSPKK
;
A
#
# COMPACT_ATOMS: atom_id res chain seq x y z
N MET A 1 7.95 0.53 5.55
CA MET A 1 8.46 -0.74 4.98
C MET A 1 7.85 -0.92 3.60
N GLU A 2 8.60 -1.47 2.66
CA GLU A 2 8.14 -1.75 1.31
C GLU A 2 8.34 -3.24 1.02
N ASN A 3 7.30 -3.90 0.53
CA ASN A 3 7.36 -5.26 0.02
C ASN A 3 7.05 -5.23 -1.47
N HIS A 4 7.97 -5.75 -2.29
CA HIS A 4 7.83 -5.81 -3.73
C HIS A 4 8.06 -7.26 -4.18
N GLN A 5 6.99 -7.89 -4.63
CA GLN A 5 6.99 -9.23 -5.19
C GLN A 5 6.72 -9.14 -6.69
N LYS A 6 7.50 -9.89 -7.46
CA LYS A 6 7.34 -9.98 -8.91
C LYS A 6 7.68 -11.39 -9.33
N GLU A 7 6.84 -11.99 -10.14
CA GLU A 7 7.11 -13.29 -10.70
C GLU A 7 6.48 -13.43 -12.09
N LYS A 8 7.03 -14.37 -12.85
CA LYS A 8 6.66 -14.64 -14.23
C LYS A 8 6.26 -16.10 -14.31
N TYR A 9 5.10 -16.37 -14.89
CA TYR A 9 4.60 -17.73 -15.07
C TYR A 9 4.11 -17.94 -16.50
N ILE A 10 3.99 -19.20 -16.88
CA ILE A 10 3.39 -19.59 -18.15
C ILE A 10 1.94 -19.95 -17.84
N ASP A 11 1.01 -19.26 -18.48
CA ASP A 11 -0.42 -19.54 -18.37
C ASP A 11 -0.78 -20.86 -19.09
N GLU A 12 -1.98 -21.40 -18.85
CA GLU A 12 -2.49 -22.60 -19.52
C GLU A 12 -2.50 -22.47 -21.06
N GLN A 13 -2.51 -21.25 -21.59
CA GLN A 13 -2.40 -20.96 -23.03
C GLN A 13 -0.96 -20.86 -23.56
N GLY A 14 0.06 -21.20 -22.76
CA GLY A 14 1.47 -21.14 -23.15
C GLY A 14 2.04 -19.71 -23.23
N LYS A 15 1.30 -18.72 -22.75
CA LYS A 15 1.71 -17.31 -22.78
C LYS A 15 2.47 -16.93 -21.52
N LYS A 16 3.58 -16.20 -21.68
CA LYS A 16 4.33 -15.60 -20.57
C LYS A 16 3.52 -14.50 -19.92
N GLN A 17 3.08 -14.73 -18.70
CA GLN A 17 2.44 -13.73 -17.85
C GLN A 17 3.44 -13.23 -16.81
N ARG A 18 3.17 -12.02 -16.31
CA ARG A 18 3.86 -11.46 -15.16
C ARG A 18 2.81 -11.00 -14.16
N TRP A 19 3.12 -11.24 -12.89
CA TRP A 19 2.41 -10.66 -11.77
C TRP A 19 3.40 -9.82 -10.97
N GLU A 20 2.97 -8.61 -10.64
CA GLU A 20 3.74 -7.64 -9.88
C GLU A 20 2.85 -7.15 -8.74
N TYR A 21 3.24 -7.46 -7.51
CA TYR A 21 2.59 -7.01 -6.30
C TYR A 21 3.54 -6.14 -5.50
N HIS A 22 3.15 -4.91 -5.26
CA HIS A 22 3.95 -3.95 -4.53
C HIS A 22 3.08 -3.28 -3.49
N VAL A 23 3.48 -3.41 -2.23
CA VAL A 23 2.77 -2.82 -1.10
C VAL A 23 3.76 -2.07 -0.22
N LYS A 24 3.40 -0.82 0.10
CA LYS A 24 4.09 -0.02 1.10
C LYS A 24 3.20 0.12 2.31
N ILE A 25 3.79 -0.19 3.45
CA ILE A 25 3.16 -0.03 4.76
C ILE A 25 3.97 0.95 5.60
N VAL A 26 3.29 1.71 6.44
CA VAL A 26 3.92 2.60 7.43
C VAL A 26 3.42 2.20 8.81
N ALA A 27 4.27 2.36 9.82
CA ALA A 27 3.81 2.27 11.21
C ALA A 27 2.86 3.44 11.46
N ALA A 28 1.72 3.18 12.10
CA ALA A 28 0.81 4.24 12.47
C ALA A 28 1.50 5.17 13.47
N PRO A 29 1.46 6.50 13.27
CA PRO A 29 1.99 7.42 14.26
C PRO A 29 1.19 7.31 15.56
N LEU A 30 1.83 7.53 16.71
CA LEU A 30 1.19 7.38 18.02
C LEU A 30 -0.08 8.25 18.21
N ASN A 31 -0.14 9.36 17.47
CA ASN A 31 -1.26 10.30 17.47
C ASN A 31 -2.32 10.00 16.38
N ALA A 32 -2.19 8.88 15.65
CA ALA A 32 -3.19 8.46 14.70
C ALA A 32 -4.38 7.82 15.41
N THR A 33 -5.56 7.97 14.83
CA THR A 33 -6.80 7.34 15.28
C THR A 33 -7.24 6.31 14.25
N LYS A 34 -7.60 5.10 14.72
CA LYS A 34 -8.15 4.04 13.88
C LYS A 34 -9.68 4.17 13.88
N THR A 35 -10.25 4.44 12.71
CA THR A 35 -11.71 4.55 12.53
C THR A 35 -12.14 3.69 11.36
N GLY A 36 -13.08 2.76 11.56
CA GLY A 36 -13.63 1.95 10.47
C GLY A 36 -12.62 1.08 9.72
N GLY A 37 -11.51 0.68 10.36
CA GLY A 37 -10.46 -0.11 9.72
C GLY A 37 -9.45 0.71 8.91
N VAL A 38 -9.51 2.05 9.00
CA VAL A 38 -8.58 2.97 8.36
C VAL A 38 -7.90 3.83 9.42
N TRP A 39 -6.59 4.05 9.26
CA TRP A 39 -5.83 4.97 10.10
C TRP A 39 -6.01 6.40 9.60
N TYR A 40 -6.27 7.32 10.53
CA TYR A 40 -6.34 8.75 10.30
C TYR A 40 -5.32 9.47 11.16
N ALA A 41 -4.63 10.45 10.61
CA ALA A 41 -3.70 11.27 11.36
C ALA A 41 -4.44 12.23 12.30
N ALA A 42 -3.70 12.87 13.21
CA ALA A 42 -4.24 13.85 14.14
C ALA A 42 -4.91 15.05 13.43
N ASP A 43 -4.55 15.35 12.18
CA ASP A 43 -5.21 16.38 11.38
C ASP A 43 -6.46 15.89 10.62
N GLY A 44 -6.79 14.60 10.74
CA GLY A 44 -7.88 13.95 10.03
C GLY A 44 -7.50 13.39 8.65
N THR A 45 -6.25 13.51 8.21
CA THR A 45 -5.83 12.93 6.92
C THR A 45 -5.81 11.40 6.97
N GLU A 46 -6.44 10.77 5.99
CA GLU A 46 -6.44 9.32 5.81
C GLU A 46 -5.03 8.78 5.53
N ILE A 47 -4.47 8.03 6.47
CA ILE A 47 -3.20 7.31 6.37
C ILE A 47 -3.34 6.08 5.47
N GLY A 48 -4.42 5.33 5.65
CA GLY A 48 -4.74 4.16 4.83
C GLY A 48 -5.24 2.99 5.67
N GLU A 49 -5.53 1.88 5.00
CA GLU A 49 -6.16 0.71 5.63
C GLU A 49 -5.27 0.07 6.70
N VAL A 50 -5.87 -0.35 7.81
CA VAL A 50 -5.18 -0.96 8.94
C VAL A 50 -4.74 -2.38 8.58
N ILE A 51 -3.45 -2.65 8.74
CA ILE A 51 -2.86 -3.98 8.58
C ILE A 51 -2.05 -4.33 9.84
N PHE A 52 -2.17 -5.58 10.29
CA PHE A 52 -1.50 -6.07 11.51
C PHE A 52 -1.74 -5.20 12.77
N ASP A 53 -2.89 -4.52 12.85
CA ASP A 53 -3.33 -3.64 13.95
C ASP A 53 -2.44 -2.41 14.27
N GLU A 54 -1.18 -2.40 13.86
CA GLU A 54 -0.20 -1.34 14.14
C GLU A 54 0.34 -0.64 12.88
N PHE A 55 0.00 -1.14 11.69
CA PHE A 55 0.48 -0.61 10.41
C PHE A 55 -0.69 -0.11 9.55
N ALA A 56 -0.36 0.78 8.62
CA ALA A 56 -1.28 1.31 7.62
C ALA A 56 -0.74 1.04 6.21
N ILE A 57 -1.58 0.58 5.30
CA ILE A 57 -1.25 0.44 3.87
C ILE A 57 -1.33 1.82 3.23
N VAL A 58 -0.20 2.36 2.78
CA VAL A 58 -0.14 3.69 2.13
C VAL A 58 -0.13 3.61 0.62
N GLN A 59 0.34 2.49 0.07
CA GLN A 59 0.37 2.25 -1.36
C GLN A 59 0.25 0.75 -1.60
N GLN A 60 -0.61 0.35 -2.52
CA GLN A 60 -0.72 -1.03 -2.99
C GLN A 60 -0.95 -1.02 -4.48
N THR A 61 -0.09 -1.70 -5.23
CA THR A 61 -0.27 -1.93 -6.65
C THR A 61 -0.19 -3.41 -6.92
N LEU A 62 -1.22 -3.94 -7.59
CA LEU A 62 -1.24 -5.28 -8.13
C LEU A 62 -1.43 -5.16 -9.64
N HIS A 63 -0.51 -5.75 -10.38
CA HIS A 63 -0.54 -5.82 -11.82
C HIS A 63 -0.37 -7.27 -12.23
N ASP A 64 -1.43 -7.88 -12.73
CA ASP A 64 -1.41 -9.23 -13.27
C ASP A 64 -1.79 -9.20 -14.75
N THR A 65 -0.94 -9.81 -15.58
CA THR A 65 -1.13 -9.79 -17.04
C THR A 65 -1.98 -10.97 -17.53
N GLY A 66 -2.05 -12.06 -16.75
CA GLY A 66 -2.83 -13.26 -17.06
C GLY A 66 -4.31 -13.03 -16.83
N GLU A 67 -4.66 -12.61 -15.63
CA GLU A 67 -6.01 -12.25 -15.20
C GLU A 67 -6.41 -10.83 -15.61
N LYS A 68 -5.49 -10.06 -16.21
CA LYS A 68 -5.67 -8.66 -16.63
C LYS A 68 -6.11 -7.75 -15.48
N ILE A 69 -5.54 -7.97 -14.30
CA ILE A 69 -5.84 -7.20 -13.10
C ILE A 69 -4.92 -5.99 -13.04
N HIS A 70 -5.52 -4.81 -12.93
CA HIS A 70 -4.82 -3.56 -12.59
C HIS A 70 -5.48 -2.94 -11.36
N TYR A 71 -4.87 -3.16 -10.20
CA TYR A 71 -5.28 -2.51 -8.97
C TYR A 71 -4.20 -1.53 -8.53
N LYS A 72 -4.62 -0.31 -8.19
CA LYS A 72 -3.74 0.72 -7.63
C LYS A 72 -4.51 1.48 -6.56
N TYR A 73 -4.08 1.26 -5.33
CA TYR A 73 -4.44 2.09 -4.19
C TYR A 73 -3.25 2.96 -3.83
N VAL A 74 -3.49 4.26 -3.68
CA VAL A 74 -2.52 5.16 -3.07
C VAL A 74 -3.23 6.11 -2.12
N SER A 75 -2.81 6.06 -0.86
CA SER A 75 -3.33 6.92 0.19
C SER A 75 -2.88 8.38 0.00
N PRO A 76 -3.73 9.35 0.36
CA PRO A 76 -3.37 10.76 0.34
C PRO A 76 -2.26 11.13 1.35
N TYR A 77 -2.06 10.34 2.41
CA TYR A 77 -1.15 10.69 3.50
C TYR A 77 0.34 10.56 3.19
N ALA A 78 0.74 9.80 2.17
CA ALA A 78 2.17 9.63 1.89
C ALA A 78 2.46 9.16 0.46
N HIS A 79 2.47 10.09 -0.50
CA HIS A 79 3.22 9.90 -1.75
C HIS A 79 4.73 10.18 -1.62
N GLY A 80 5.28 10.29 -0.40
CA GLY A 80 6.72 10.57 -0.24
C GLY A 80 7.25 10.31 1.16
N PHE A 81 8.40 9.66 1.22
CA PHE A 81 9.23 9.36 2.40
C PHE A 81 9.83 10.63 3.07
N GLY A 82 9.18 11.80 2.93
CA GLY A 82 9.80 13.11 3.21
C GLY A 82 8.90 14.15 3.89
N LYS A 83 7.68 13.82 4.32
CA LYS A 83 6.81 14.74 5.08
C LYS A 83 6.67 14.41 6.56
N PHE A 84 7.54 13.55 7.11
CA PHE A 84 7.72 13.46 8.56
C PHE A 84 8.84 14.41 8.99
N SER A 85 8.66 15.71 8.73
CA SER A 85 9.44 16.73 9.42
C SER A 85 8.58 17.19 10.60
N PRO A 86 8.86 16.78 11.85
CA PRO A 86 8.28 17.48 12.98
C PRO A 86 8.71 18.93 12.84
N LYS A 87 7.77 19.84 12.55
CA LYS A 87 8.07 21.27 12.61
C LYS A 87 8.44 21.57 14.06
N LYS A 88 9.72 21.83 14.27
CA LYS A 88 10.29 22.36 15.50
C LYS A 88 9.89 23.82 15.66
#